data_AF-A0A3D5I1Z6-F1
#
_entry.id   AF-A0A3D5I1Z6-F1
#
_cell.length_a   1.000
_cell.length_b   1.000
_cell.length_c   1.000
_cell.angle_alpha   90.00
_cell.angle_beta   90.00
_cell.angle_gamma   90.00
#
_symmetry.space_group_name_H-M   'P 1'
#
loop_
_entity.id
_entity.type
_entity.pdbx_description
1 polymer ?
#
loop_
_entity_poly.entity_id
_entity_poly.type
_entity_poly.pdbx_seq_one_letter_code
_entity_poly.pdbx_strand_id
1 'polypeptide(L)'
;LSHQWHGVDIDKPDWASWSHCLAWSINSPTQGPRLWCGMNAYYKAMHFDLPPTASGWQRVIDTGLPADEDLPAQPPGWRPPSAPLESRSLMLLVASDIELKL
;
A
#
# COMPACT_ATOMS: atom_id res chain seq x y z
N LEU A 1 -14.22 5.09 10.61
CA LEU A 1 -12.90 4.85 9.98
C LEU A 1 -12.11 6.15 10.04
N SER A 2 -10.81 6.10 10.25
CA SER A 2 -9.92 7.26 10.13
C SER A 2 -9.05 7.14 8.89
N HIS A 3 -8.64 8.28 8.35
CA HIS A 3 -7.72 8.38 7.22
C HIS A 3 -6.36 8.82 7.76
N GLN A 4 -5.28 8.24 7.26
CA GLN A 4 -3.92 8.62 7.64
C GLN A 4 -3.05 8.72 6.39
N TRP A 5 -2.12 9.68 6.40
CA TRP A 5 -1.17 9.92 5.32
C TRP A 5 0.23 9.47 5.75
N HIS A 6 1.00 8.94 4.81
CA HIS A 6 2.35 8.44 5.04
C HIS A 6 3.27 8.88 3.88
N GLY A 7 4.57 8.89 4.14
CA GLY A 7 5.59 8.97 3.10
C GLY A 7 6.21 7.59 2.90
N VAL A 8 7.49 7.54 2.55
CA VAL A 8 8.28 6.30 2.65
C VAL A 8 8.30 5.76 4.09
N ASP A 9 8.29 6.67 5.07
CA ASP A 9 8.12 6.36 6.49
C ASP A 9 6.64 6.49 6.89
N ILE A 10 6.20 5.62 7.81
CA ILE A 10 4.86 5.67 8.39
C ILE A 10 4.63 7.01 9.11
N ASP A 11 3.51 7.67 8.81
CA ASP A 11 3.03 8.90 9.50
C ASP A 11 3.91 10.12 9.24
N LYS A 12 4.74 10.07 8.18
CA LYS A 12 5.60 11.18 7.74
C LYS A 12 5.37 11.50 6.26
N PRO A 13 4.19 12.01 5.88
CA PRO A 13 3.95 12.43 4.51
C PRO A 13 4.87 13.59 4.09
N ASP A 14 5.35 13.56 2.85
CA ASP A 14 6.08 14.67 2.25
C ASP A 14 5.12 15.50 1.38
N TRP A 15 4.76 16.68 1.89
CA TRP A 15 3.87 17.65 1.23
C TRP A 15 4.62 18.69 0.41
N ALA A 16 5.94 18.60 0.29
CA ALA A 16 6.68 19.54 -0.51
C ALA A 16 6.25 19.44 -1.98
N SER A 17 6.32 20.57 -2.70
CA SER A 17 5.92 20.64 -4.11
C SER A 17 6.77 19.77 -5.04
N TRP A 18 7.94 19.34 -4.59
CA TRP A 18 8.86 18.43 -5.29
C TRP A 18 8.71 16.97 -4.86
N SER A 19 7.78 16.66 -3.96
CA SER A 19 7.54 15.28 -3.53
C SER A 19 7.03 14.45 -4.70
N HIS A 20 7.54 13.23 -4.81
CA HIS A 20 7.14 12.26 -5.83
C HIS A 20 6.61 10.97 -5.22
N CYS A 21 6.31 10.97 -3.92
CA CYS A 21 5.84 9.79 -3.21
C CYS A 21 4.76 10.17 -2.20
N LEU A 22 3.72 9.34 -2.10
CA LEU A 22 2.69 9.50 -1.10
C LEU A 22 2.05 8.16 -0.83
N ALA A 23 1.72 7.89 0.43
CA ALA A 23 0.93 6.76 0.82
C ALA A 23 -0.20 7.17 1.76
N TRP A 24 -1.24 6.35 1.84
CA TRP A 24 -2.37 6.59 2.73
C TRP A 24 -3.00 5.28 3.19
N SER A 25 -3.68 5.33 4.32
CA SER A 25 -4.41 4.20 4.88
C SER A 25 -5.80 4.59 5.38
N ILE A 26 -6.68 3.60 5.39
CA ILE A 26 -7.99 3.66 6.05
C ILE A 26 -7.96 2.72 7.23
N ASN A 27 -8.18 3.27 8.42
CA ASN A 27 -8.00 2.57 9.69
C ASN A 27 -9.34 2.39 10.42
N SER A 28 -9.54 1.20 10.96
CA SER A 28 -10.61 0.88 11.90
C SER A 28 -10.13 1.13 13.33
N PRO A 29 -10.93 1.77 14.21
CA PRO A 29 -10.55 1.99 15.61
C PRO A 29 -10.25 0.70 16.38
N THR A 30 -10.90 -0.41 16.02
CA THR A 30 -10.78 -1.69 16.73
C THR A 30 -9.94 -2.73 16.00
N GLN A 31 -9.81 -2.61 14.68
CA GLN A 31 -9.13 -3.61 13.83
C GLN A 31 -7.83 -3.08 13.20
N GLY A 32 -7.46 -1.83 13.45
CA GLY A 32 -6.28 -1.20 12.86
C GLY A 32 -6.43 -0.94 11.35
N PRO A 33 -5.32 -0.88 10.60
CA PRO A 33 -5.32 -0.63 9.17
C PRO A 33 -6.10 -1.68 8.38
N ARG A 34 -7.03 -1.21 7.55
CA ARG A 34 -7.91 -2.04 6.72
C ARG A 34 -7.55 -1.98 5.24
N LEU A 35 -7.03 -0.83 4.82
CA LEU A 35 -6.57 -0.59 3.46
C LEU A 35 -5.34 0.31 3.52
N TRP A 36 -4.35 0.04 2.67
CA TRP A 36 -3.18 0.89 2.49
C TRP A 36 -2.90 1.02 0.99
N CYS A 37 -2.54 2.22 0.55
CA CYS A 37 -2.19 2.50 -0.82
C CYS A 37 -0.94 3.37 -0.85
N GLY A 38 0.10 2.89 -1.54
CA GLY A 38 1.31 3.63 -1.83
C GLY A 38 1.38 4.02 -3.28
N MET A 39 1.93 5.20 -3.55
CA MET A 39 2.13 5.73 -4.90
C MET A 39 3.54 6.29 -5.02
N ASN A 40 4.28 5.79 -6.00
CA ASN A 40 5.60 6.26 -6.39
C ASN A 40 5.52 6.92 -7.77
N ALA A 41 5.52 8.25 -7.83
CA ALA A 41 5.60 9.02 -9.08
C ALA A 41 7.05 9.31 -9.50
N TYR A 42 8.04 8.86 -8.71
CA TYR A 42 9.46 9.05 -9.00
C TYR A 42 9.95 8.09 -10.07
N TYR A 43 11.12 8.40 -10.64
CA TYR A 43 11.70 7.61 -11.73
C TYR A 43 12.53 6.40 -11.25
N LYS A 44 12.74 6.25 -9.93
CA LYS A 44 13.41 5.08 -9.32
C LYS A 44 12.44 4.35 -8.40
N ALA A 45 12.69 3.07 -8.18
CA ALA A 45 11.99 2.29 -7.17
C ALA A 45 12.20 2.86 -5.76
N MET A 46 11.19 2.71 -4.91
CA MET A 46 11.15 3.17 -3.53
C MET A 46 10.62 2.06 -2.61
N HIS A 47 11.00 2.11 -1.34
CA HIS A 47 10.48 1.20 -0.32
C HIS A 47 9.67 2.02 0.68
N PHE A 48 8.42 1.60 0.90
CA PHE A 48 7.52 2.22 1.87
C PHE A 48 7.35 1.29 3.06
N ASP A 49 7.46 1.83 4.27
CA ASP A 49 7.11 1.11 5.49
C ASP A 49 5.59 0.96 5.59
N LEU A 50 5.14 -0.25 5.96
CA LEU A 50 3.73 -0.57 6.10
C LEU A 50 3.28 -0.49 7.55
N PRO A 51 2.16 0.16 7.85
CA PRO A 51 1.59 0.06 9.19
C PRO A 51 1.21 -1.40 9.47
N PRO A 52 1.51 -1.91 10.69
CA PRO A 52 1.26 -3.31 11.02
C PRO A 52 -0.24 -3.58 11.04
N THR A 53 -0.64 -4.73 10.48
CA THR A 53 -2.02 -5.24 10.56
C THR A 53 -2.00 -6.68 11.07
N ALA A 54 -2.89 -7.02 12.01
CA ALA A 54 -2.87 -8.30 12.72
C ALA A 54 -3.13 -9.50 11.80
N SER A 55 -3.94 -9.32 10.76
CA SER A 55 -4.29 -10.35 9.78
C SER A 55 -3.25 -10.51 8.66
N GLY A 56 -2.26 -9.61 8.57
CA GLY A 56 -1.43 -9.44 7.38
C GLY A 56 -2.20 -8.76 6.24
N TRP A 57 -1.51 -8.46 5.15
CA TRP A 57 -2.09 -7.82 3.98
C TRP A 57 -2.38 -8.81 2.85
N GLN A 58 -3.26 -8.44 1.93
CA GLN A 58 -3.42 -9.02 0.60
C GLN A 58 -3.03 -7.95 -0.41
N ARG A 59 -2.20 -8.29 -1.38
CA ARG A 59 -1.79 -7.37 -2.45
C ARG A 59 -2.79 -7.44 -3.59
N VAL A 60 -3.71 -6.48 -3.60
CA VAL A 60 -4.84 -6.42 -4.55
C VAL A 60 -4.41 -5.79 -5.87
N ILE A 61 -3.62 -4.71 -5.82
CA ILE A 61 -3.10 -4.05 -7.01
C ILE A 61 -1.60 -3.82 -6.83
N ASP A 62 -0.81 -4.04 -7.88
CA ASP A 62 0.60 -3.68 -7.95
C ASP A 62 0.96 -3.36 -9.41
N THR A 63 0.86 -2.09 -9.79
CA THR A 63 1.08 -1.66 -11.18
C THR A 63 2.56 -1.69 -11.59
N GLY A 64 3.47 -2.09 -10.70
CA GLY A 64 4.86 -2.34 -11.03
C GLY A 64 5.10 -3.72 -11.64
N LEU A 65 4.09 -4.60 -11.60
CA LEU A 65 4.17 -5.95 -12.14
C LEU A 65 3.70 -6.06 -13.60
N PRO A 66 4.03 -7.16 -14.29
CA PRO A 66 3.44 -7.48 -15.58
C PRO A 66 1.91 -7.53 -15.53
N ALA A 67 1.29 -7.34 -16.69
CA ALA A 67 -0.15 -7.54 -16.84
C ALA A 67 -0.57 -8.94 -16.37
N ASP A 68 -1.78 -9.03 -15.80
CA ASP A 68 -2.36 -10.23 -15.17
C ASP A 68 -1.75 -10.59 -13.79
N GLU A 69 -0.58 -10.05 -13.45
CA GLU A 69 0.01 -10.10 -12.10
C GLU A 69 -0.25 -8.83 -11.28
N ASP A 70 -0.49 -7.72 -11.97
CA ASP A 70 -0.75 -6.39 -11.41
C ASP A 70 -2.14 -6.25 -10.78
N LEU A 71 -3.12 -7.03 -11.27
CA LEU A 71 -4.47 -7.15 -10.72
C LEU A 71 -4.93 -8.62 -10.78
N PRO A 72 -4.43 -9.49 -9.87
CA PRO A 72 -4.75 -10.91 -9.91
C PRO A 72 -6.17 -11.18 -9.41
N ALA A 73 -6.85 -12.17 -10.02
CA ALA A 73 -8.18 -12.61 -9.57
C ALA A 73 -8.19 -13.15 -8.13
N GLN A 74 -7.06 -13.65 -7.65
CA GLN A 74 -6.84 -14.06 -6.25
C GLN A 74 -5.63 -13.32 -5.69
N PRO A 75 -5.84 -12.22 -4.94
CA PRO A 75 -4.77 -11.44 -4.33
C PRO A 75 -3.87 -12.28 -3.41
N PRO A 76 -2.55 -12.33 -3.67
CA PRO A 76 -1.63 -13.05 -2.80
C PRO A 76 -1.49 -12.35 -1.45
N GLY A 77 -1.22 -13.14 -0.41
CA GLY A 77 -0.89 -12.61 0.91
C GLY A 77 0.45 -11.85 0.91
N TRP A 78 0.50 -10.78 1.68
CA TRP A 78 1.63 -9.88 1.85
C TRP A 78 1.90 -9.68 3.36
N ARG A 79 3.00 -10.26 3.83
CA ARG A 79 3.46 -10.16 5.22
C ARG A 79 4.74 -9.35 5.46
N PRO A 80 5.56 -9.00 4.44
CA PRO A 80 6.70 -8.11 4.67
C PRO A 80 6.28 -6.80 5.37
N PRO A 81 7.19 -6.18 6.15
CA PRO A 81 6.92 -4.93 6.86
C PRO A 81 6.95 -3.71 5.92
N SER A 82 7.24 -3.91 4.64
CA SER A 82 7.37 -2.85 3.65
C SER A 82 6.73 -3.26 2.32
N ALA A 83 6.44 -2.25 1.50
CA ALA A 83 5.98 -2.37 0.12
C ALA A 83 7.05 -1.76 -0.82
N PRO A 84 7.72 -2.58 -1.65
CA PRO A 84 8.55 -2.08 -2.72
C PRO A 84 7.65 -1.60 -3.85
N LEU A 85 7.83 -0.36 -4.29
CA LEU A 85 7.13 0.21 -5.42
C LEU A 85 8.15 0.56 -6.50
N GLU A 86 7.96 -0.03 -7.67
CA GLU A 86 8.72 0.31 -8.88
C GLU A 86 8.57 1.78 -9.28
N SER A 87 9.41 2.19 -10.24
CA SER A 87 9.31 3.50 -10.88
C SER A 87 7.89 3.73 -11.44
N ARG A 88 7.28 4.88 -11.10
CA ARG A 88 5.96 5.28 -11.61
C ARG A 88 4.84 4.26 -11.35
N SER A 89 4.87 3.57 -10.20
CA SER A 89 3.88 2.55 -9.85
C SER A 89 3.07 2.88 -8.59
N LEU A 90 2.03 2.10 -8.36
CA LEU A 90 1.24 2.09 -7.14
C LEU A 90 1.05 0.66 -6.63
N MET A 91 0.86 0.51 -5.33
CA MET A 91 0.46 -0.75 -4.70
C MET A 91 -0.74 -0.53 -3.78
N LEU A 92 -1.77 -1.36 -3.92
CA LEU A 92 -2.95 -1.39 -3.05
C LEU A 92 -2.96 -2.68 -2.22
N LEU A 93 -2.98 -2.51 -0.90
CA LEU A 93 -3.07 -3.57 0.07
C LEU A 93 -4.40 -3.49 0.83
N VAL A 94 -5.00 -4.66 1.09
CA VAL A 94 -6.21 -4.81 1.90
C VAL A 94 -5.94 -5.80 3.03
N ALA A 95 -6.47 -5.58 4.22
CA ALA A 95 -6.27 -6.50 5.34
C ALA A 95 -6.81 -7.90 5.00
N SER A 96 -6.07 -8.96 5.34
CA SER A 96 -6.33 -10.32 4.82
C SER A 96 -7.59 -10.99 5.38
N ASP A 97 -8.16 -10.41 6.43
CA ASP A 97 -9.42 -10.83 7.03
C ASP A 97 -10.65 -10.17 6.37
N ILE A 98 -10.44 -9.38 5.31
CA ILE A 98 -11.51 -8.80 4.49
C ILE A 98 -11.78 -9.73 3.32
N GLU A 99 -13.03 -10.18 3.19
CA GLU A 99 -13.49 -10.92 2.02
C GLU A 99 -13.65 -9.96 0.83
N LEU A 100 -12.85 -10.19 -0.22
CA LEU A 100 -12.90 -9.42 -1.46
C LEU A 100 -13.88 -10.08 -2.43
N LYS A 101 -14.79 -9.28 -3.00
CA LYS A 101 -15.63 -9.66 -4.13
C LYS A 101 -15.05 -8.99 -5.38
N LEU A 102 -14.13 -9.69 -6.05
CA LEU A 102 -13.51 -9.26 -7.30
C LEU A 102 -14.26 -9.81 -8.50
#